data_AF-A0A369QFZ9-F1
#
_entry.id   AF-A0A369QFZ9-F1
#
_cell.length_a   1.000
_cell.length_b   1.000
_cell.length_c   1.000
_cell.angle_alpha   90.00
_cell.angle_beta   90.00
_cell.angle_gamma   90.00
#
_symmetry.space_group_name_H-M   'P 1'
#
loop_
_entity.id
_entity.type
_entity.pdbx_description
1 polymer ?
#
loop_
_entity_poly.entity_id
_entity_poly.type
_entity_poly.pdbx_seq_one_letter_code
_entity_poly.pdbx_strand_id
1 'polypeptide(L)'
;MKHKHPIPFSGRRKFLTSVTKLLGTSLVLSAPGLSLAKNPHPAPDTFTVKRVIDTILKEIPNAPFASTVDQLRSGSLDQEVKGIVTTMFPTVEVIKKTAQAGANFIIAHETPFYNNQDETDWLQQDDAYRYKIDLLKKHQIAVWRFHDYWHAHKPDGIIMGNLKN
;
A
#
# COMPACT_ATOMS: atom_id res chain seq x y z
N MET A 1 2.19 -23.03 35.02
CA MET A 1 0.94 -23.44 34.34
C MET A 1 0.73 -22.53 33.14
N LYS A 2 0.48 -23.13 31.98
CA LYS A 2 0.36 -22.48 30.67
C LYS A 2 -1.09 -22.04 30.46
N HIS A 3 -1.33 -20.84 29.93
CA HIS A 3 -2.47 -20.59 29.06
C HIS A 3 -2.06 -19.64 27.93
N LYS A 4 -1.67 -20.23 26.79
CA LYS A 4 -1.65 -19.57 25.48
C LYS A 4 -3.00 -19.87 24.83
N HIS A 5 -3.77 -18.84 24.49
CA HIS A 5 -4.95 -18.98 23.64
C HIS A 5 -4.53 -18.85 22.17
N PRO A 6 -4.74 -19.86 21.32
CA PRO A 6 -4.53 -19.72 19.88
C PRO A 6 -5.76 -19.06 19.23
N ILE A 7 -5.55 -17.91 18.60
CA ILE A 7 -6.52 -17.28 17.71
C ILE A 7 -6.67 -18.15 16.45
N PRO A 8 -7.89 -18.57 16.06
CA PRO A 8 -8.07 -19.41 14.88
C PRO A 8 -8.02 -18.57 13.59
N PHE A 9 -6.91 -18.66 12.85
CA PHE A 9 -6.85 -18.23 11.44
C PHE A 9 -7.65 -19.21 10.56
N SER A 10 -8.93 -18.92 10.34
CA SER A 10 -9.84 -19.71 9.52
C SER A 10 -10.41 -18.84 8.40
N GLY A 11 -9.72 -18.78 7.26
CA GLY A 11 -10.19 -17.99 6.12
C GLY A 11 -9.78 -18.47 4.72
N ARG A 12 -8.73 -19.29 4.59
CA ARG A 12 -8.21 -19.68 3.27
C ARG A 12 -8.62 -21.08 2.77
N ARG A 13 -9.38 -21.86 3.54
CA ARG A 13 -9.77 -23.25 3.21
C ARG A 13 -11.28 -23.48 3.02
N LYS A 14 -12.08 -22.43 2.83
CA LYS A 14 -13.52 -22.52 2.56
C LYS A 14 -13.92 -22.16 1.12
N PHE A 15 -12.99 -22.26 0.18
CA PHE A 15 -13.26 -21.95 -1.24
C PHE A 15 -13.47 -23.20 -2.11
N LEU A 16 -13.06 -24.40 -1.65
CA LEU A 16 -13.11 -25.63 -2.45
C LEU A 16 -14.31 -26.53 -2.16
N THR A 17 -15.23 -26.14 -1.27
CA THR A 17 -16.33 -27.02 -0.81
C THR A 17 -17.73 -26.65 -1.30
N SER A 18 -17.87 -25.68 -2.21
CA SER A 18 -19.18 -25.28 -2.75
C SER A 18 -19.55 -25.89 -4.12
N VAL A 19 -18.74 -26.79 -4.70
CA VAL A 19 -19.04 -27.40 -6.01
C VAL A 19 -19.81 -28.74 -5.88
N THR A 20 -19.88 -29.35 -4.70
CA THR A 20 -20.39 -30.73 -4.55
C THR A 20 -21.90 -30.84 -4.26
N LYS A 21 -22.70 -29.77 -4.44
CA LYS A 21 -24.15 -29.77 -4.17
C LYS A 21 -25.05 -29.60 -5.41
N LEU A 22 -24.60 -30.03 -6.59
CA LEU A 22 -25.39 -29.93 -7.83
C LEU A 22 -25.38 -31.23 -8.65
N LEU A 23 -25.65 -32.36 -7.99
CA LEU A 23 -25.95 -33.64 -8.63
C LEU A 23 -27.41 -34.04 -8.45
N GLY A 24 -28.34 -33.14 -8.79
CA GLY A 24 -29.76 -33.43 -8.64
C GLY A 24 -30.70 -32.38 -9.21
N THR A 25 -30.67 -32.16 -10.53
CA THR A 25 -31.87 -31.96 -11.37
C THR A 25 -31.44 -31.78 -12.83
N SER A 26 -31.71 -32.79 -13.65
CA SER A 26 -31.88 -32.59 -15.10
C SER A 26 -33.12 -31.72 -15.35
N LEU A 27 -33.08 -31.00 -16.47
CA LEU A 27 -34.17 -30.27 -17.19
C LEU A 27 -34.43 -28.82 -16.77
N VAL A 28 -33.77 -27.87 -17.47
CA VAL A 28 -34.45 -26.82 -18.28
C VAL A 28 -33.55 -26.50 -19.49
N LEU A 29 -33.64 -27.30 -20.55
CA LEU A 29 -33.15 -26.93 -21.89
C LEU A 29 -34.37 -26.80 -22.80
N SER A 30 -34.94 -25.59 -22.91
CA SER A 30 -35.72 -25.10 -24.07
C SER A 30 -36.56 -23.85 -23.73
N ALA A 31 -35.94 -22.76 -23.32
CA ALA A 31 -36.59 -21.45 -23.33
C ALA A 31 -35.67 -20.44 -24.05
N PRO A 32 -36.05 -19.94 -25.25
CA PRO A 32 -35.32 -18.85 -25.87
C PRO A 32 -35.56 -17.59 -25.02
N GLY A 33 -34.56 -17.20 -24.23
CA GLY A 33 -34.68 -16.01 -23.37
C GLY A 33 -34.02 -16.10 -22.00
N LEU A 34 -33.47 -17.25 -21.58
CA LEU A 34 -32.58 -17.27 -20.40
C LEU A 34 -31.23 -16.67 -20.77
N SER A 35 -31.15 -15.34 -20.70
CA SER A 35 -29.88 -14.63 -20.64
C SER A 35 -29.19 -15.04 -19.34
N LEU A 36 -28.04 -15.72 -19.45
CA LEU A 36 -27.16 -15.93 -18.29
C LEU A 36 -26.78 -14.54 -17.79
N ALA A 37 -27.34 -14.13 -16.65
CA ALA A 37 -27.03 -12.84 -16.05
C ALA A 37 -25.51 -12.73 -15.92
N LYS A 38 -24.93 -11.84 -16.72
CA LYS A 38 -23.54 -11.41 -16.60
C LYS A 38 -23.47 -10.65 -15.29
N ASN A 39 -23.34 -11.35 -14.16
CA ASN A 39 -22.96 -10.70 -12.91
C ASN A 39 -21.66 -9.96 -13.24
N PRO A 40 -21.62 -8.61 -13.20
CA PRO A 40 -20.35 -7.94 -13.15
C PRO A 40 -19.76 -8.40 -11.82
N HIS A 41 -18.87 -9.39 -11.87
CA HIS A 41 -17.99 -9.60 -10.74
C HIS A 41 -17.35 -8.23 -10.50
N PRO A 42 -17.53 -7.62 -9.31
CA PRO A 42 -16.79 -6.42 -9.00
C PRO A 42 -15.32 -6.77 -9.27
N ALA A 43 -14.64 -5.89 -10.00
CA ALA A 43 -13.21 -6.05 -10.24
C ALA A 43 -12.55 -6.39 -8.89
N PRO A 44 -11.62 -7.37 -8.84
CA PRO A 44 -10.97 -7.71 -7.59
C PRO A 44 -10.49 -6.41 -6.93
N ASP A 45 -10.81 -6.20 -5.65
CA ASP A 45 -10.45 -4.99 -4.91
C ASP A 45 -8.92 -4.82 -4.96
N THR A 46 -8.42 -4.06 -5.94
CA THR A 46 -7.00 -3.79 -6.08
C THR A 46 -6.61 -2.77 -5.02
N PHE A 47 -5.51 -3.02 -4.30
CA PHE A 47 -4.99 -2.05 -3.36
C PHE A 47 -4.28 -0.94 -4.14
N THR A 48 -4.89 0.24 -4.19
CA THR A 48 -4.22 1.44 -4.70
C THR A 48 -3.37 2.10 -3.63
N VAL A 49 -2.40 2.94 -4.03
CA VAL A 49 -1.61 3.78 -3.10
C VAL A 49 -2.52 4.57 -2.18
N LYS A 50 -3.57 5.19 -2.71
CA LYS A 50 -4.59 5.92 -1.93
C LYS A 50 -5.23 5.03 -0.89
N ARG A 51 -5.66 3.82 -1.27
CA ARG A 51 -6.33 2.90 -0.35
C ARG A 51 -5.41 2.48 0.80
N VAL A 52 -4.12 2.29 0.52
CA VAL A 52 -3.12 2.00 1.55
C VAL A 52 -2.94 3.19 2.50
N ILE A 53 -2.73 4.40 1.96
CA ILE A 53 -2.59 5.62 2.77
C ILE A 53 -3.84 5.85 3.63
N ASP A 54 -5.04 5.82 3.03
CA ASP A 54 -6.32 5.97 3.73
C ASP A 54 -6.50 4.92 4.84
N THR A 55 -5.95 3.71 4.65
CA THR A 55 -6.02 2.65 5.66
C THR A 55 -5.08 2.94 6.82
N ILE A 56 -3.86 3.39 6.55
CA ILE A 56 -2.88 3.78 7.58
C ILE A 56 -3.39 4.97 8.39
N LEU A 57 -3.94 5.99 7.71
CA LEU A 57 -4.42 7.21 8.38
C LEU A 57 -5.59 6.98 9.34
N LYS A 58 -6.35 5.87 9.22
CA LYS A 58 -7.38 5.50 10.21
C LYS A 58 -6.81 5.20 11.59
N GLU A 59 -5.56 4.79 11.65
CA GLU A 59 -4.85 4.49 12.90
C GLU A 59 -4.17 5.73 13.49
N ILE A 60 -4.24 6.88 12.81
CA ILE A 60 -3.56 8.11 13.22
C ILE A 60 -4.56 9.08 13.87
N PRO A 61 -4.40 9.41 15.16
CA PRO A 61 -5.28 10.35 15.83
C PRO A 61 -5.30 11.71 15.13
N ASN A 62 -6.50 12.22 14.91
CA ASN A 62 -6.76 13.54 14.30
C ASN A 62 -6.29 13.69 12.84
N ALA A 63 -5.98 12.60 12.13
CA ALA A 63 -5.72 12.66 10.70
C ALA A 63 -7.01 12.86 9.88
N PRO A 64 -6.96 13.53 8.71
CA PRO A 64 -5.79 14.20 8.15
C PRO A 64 -5.49 15.56 8.81
N PHE A 65 -4.22 15.95 8.84
CA PHE A 65 -3.80 17.24 9.39
C PHE A 65 -4.01 18.37 8.39
N ALA A 66 -4.32 19.58 8.90
CA ALA A 66 -4.48 20.78 8.07
C ALA A 66 -3.16 21.22 7.40
N SER A 67 -2.02 20.95 8.04
CA SER A 67 -0.69 21.21 7.51
C SER A 67 0.24 20.06 7.90
N THR A 68 0.95 19.50 6.92
CA THR A 68 1.89 18.39 7.12
C THR A 68 2.85 18.25 5.93
N VAL A 69 4.04 17.71 6.19
CA VAL A 69 5.01 17.33 5.15
C VAL A 69 4.73 15.96 4.52
N ASP A 70 3.74 15.23 5.04
CA ASP A 70 3.38 13.87 4.64
C ASP A 70 2.68 13.83 3.27
N GLN A 71 3.45 13.83 2.19
CA GLN A 71 2.94 13.91 0.82
C GLN A 71 3.46 12.79 -0.07
N LEU A 72 2.71 12.49 -1.13
CA LEU A 72 3.16 11.60 -2.20
C LEU A 72 4.19 12.35 -3.05
N ARG A 73 5.46 11.93 -3.00
CA ARG A 73 6.60 12.56 -3.69
C ARG A 73 6.90 11.94 -5.06
N SER A 74 6.36 10.77 -5.35
CA SER A 74 6.44 10.13 -6.66
C SER A 74 5.29 9.13 -6.84
N GLY A 75 4.98 8.81 -8.10
CA GLY A 75 3.87 7.92 -8.47
C GLY A 75 2.50 8.62 -8.46
N SER A 76 1.44 7.83 -8.40
CA SER A 76 0.05 8.31 -8.33
C SER A 76 -0.71 7.63 -7.21
N LEU A 77 -1.69 8.32 -6.63
CA LEU A 77 -2.63 7.78 -5.64
C LEU A 77 -3.45 6.61 -6.22
N ASP A 78 -3.72 6.60 -7.52
CA ASP A 78 -4.50 5.55 -8.19
C ASP A 78 -3.64 4.36 -8.63
N GLN A 79 -2.33 4.42 -8.43
CA GLN A 79 -1.42 3.35 -8.80
C GLN A 79 -1.72 2.07 -7.98
N GLU A 80 -1.87 0.94 -8.66
CA GLU A 80 -1.98 -0.38 -8.02
C GLU A 80 -0.68 -0.73 -7.30
N VAL A 81 -0.80 -1.21 -6.06
CA VAL A 81 0.31 -1.62 -5.20
C VAL A 81 0.60 -3.10 -5.38
N LYS A 82 1.79 -3.40 -5.89
CA LYS A 82 2.36 -4.75 -6.07
C LYS A 82 3.13 -5.22 -4.83
N GLY A 83 3.67 -4.28 -4.06
CA GLY A 83 4.40 -4.53 -2.83
C GLY A 83 4.81 -3.23 -2.16
N ILE A 84 4.94 -3.28 -0.82
CA ILE A 84 5.27 -2.14 0.03
C ILE A 84 6.66 -2.34 0.63
N VAL A 85 7.48 -1.30 0.60
CA VAL A 85 8.75 -1.22 1.33
C VAL A 85 8.67 -0.05 2.30
N THR A 86 9.04 -0.27 3.57
CA THR A 86 9.17 0.79 4.57
C THR A 86 10.65 1.12 4.79
N THR A 87 10.97 2.38 5.03
CA THR A 87 12.36 2.82 5.28
C THR A 87 12.40 4.11 6.08
N MET A 88 13.52 4.37 6.75
CA MET A 88 13.79 5.70 7.29
C MET A 88 14.06 6.69 6.15
N PHE A 89 15.02 6.37 5.28
CA PHE A 89 15.42 7.21 4.15
C PHE A 89 15.18 6.50 2.82
N PRO A 90 14.53 7.13 1.83
CA PRO A 90 14.31 6.52 0.51
C PRO A 90 15.53 6.72 -0.39
N THR A 91 16.67 6.10 -0.07
CA THR A 91 17.93 6.25 -0.83
C THR A 91 17.86 5.60 -2.22
N VAL A 92 18.82 5.89 -3.09
CA VAL A 92 18.96 5.22 -4.40
C VAL A 92 19.04 3.70 -4.25
N GLU A 93 19.74 3.21 -3.23
CA GLU A 93 19.84 1.78 -2.95
C GLU A 93 18.48 1.18 -2.59
N VAL A 94 17.69 1.84 -1.73
CA VAL A 94 16.33 1.41 -1.40
C VAL A 94 15.49 1.33 -2.67
N ILE A 95 15.52 2.34 -3.53
CA ILE A 95 14.76 2.36 -4.79
C ILE A 95 15.14 1.16 -5.68
N LYS A 96 16.44 0.88 -5.84
CA LYS A 96 16.92 -0.28 -6.62
C LYS A 96 16.45 -1.60 -6.02
N LYS A 97 16.55 -1.76 -4.69
CA LYS A 97 16.10 -2.98 -3.98
C LYS A 97 14.58 -3.16 -4.04
N THR A 98 13.81 -2.08 -3.95
CA THR A 98 12.35 -2.10 -4.13
C THR A 98 11.99 -2.64 -5.52
N ALA A 99 12.63 -2.13 -6.57
CA ALA A 99 12.43 -2.61 -7.94
C ALA A 99 12.82 -4.08 -8.10
N GLN A 100 13.97 -4.49 -7.54
CA GLN A 100 14.44 -5.89 -7.59
C GLN A 100 13.48 -6.85 -6.86
N ALA A 101 12.84 -6.40 -5.78
CA ALA A 101 11.85 -7.17 -5.04
C ALA A 101 10.47 -7.23 -5.72
N GLY A 102 10.28 -6.55 -6.86
CA GLY A 102 8.98 -6.45 -7.54
C GLY A 102 7.95 -5.58 -6.81
N ALA A 103 8.37 -4.85 -5.78
CA ALA A 103 7.55 -3.88 -5.07
C ALA A 103 7.53 -2.54 -5.82
N ASN A 104 6.51 -1.71 -5.55
CA ASN A 104 6.34 -0.44 -6.24
C ASN A 104 5.76 0.69 -5.36
N PHE A 105 5.73 0.51 -4.05
CA PHE A 105 5.35 1.56 -3.12
C PHE A 105 6.32 1.64 -1.95
N ILE A 106 7.00 2.79 -1.80
CA ILE A 106 7.88 3.09 -0.68
C ILE A 106 7.14 4.02 0.28
N ILE A 107 7.08 3.62 1.55
CA ILE A 107 6.64 4.46 2.66
C ILE A 107 7.91 4.85 3.44
N ALA A 108 8.29 6.11 3.35
CA ALA A 108 9.53 6.62 3.94
C ALA A 108 9.23 7.59 5.09
N HIS A 109 10.00 7.55 6.17
CA HIS A 109 9.88 8.54 7.23
C HIS A 109 10.43 9.90 6.80
N GLU A 110 11.63 9.91 6.23
CA GLU A 110 12.37 11.12 5.86
C GLU A 110 12.19 11.54 4.41
N THR A 111 12.51 12.80 4.16
CA THR A 111 12.50 13.41 2.82
C THR A 111 13.39 12.63 1.83
N PRO A 112 12.96 12.48 0.55
CA PRO A 112 13.85 12.03 -0.51
C PRO A 112 14.90 13.06 -0.96
N PHE A 113 14.77 14.35 -0.63
CA PHE A 113 15.57 15.44 -1.23
C PHE A 113 16.26 16.37 -0.23
N TYR A 114 16.51 15.87 0.99
CA TYR A 114 17.34 16.52 2.02
C TYR A 114 16.95 17.97 2.34
N ASN A 115 15.66 18.30 2.23
CA ASN A 115 15.09 19.54 2.73
C ASN A 115 13.72 19.26 3.36
N ASN A 116 13.36 20.00 4.41
CA ASN A 116 12.22 19.62 5.24
C ASN A 116 10.88 19.82 4.54
N GLN A 117 10.77 20.86 3.71
CA GLN A 117 9.56 21.20 2.97
C GLN A 117 9.34 20.32 1.74
N ASP A 118 10.34 19.51 1.37
CA ASP A 118 10.43 18.78 0.11
C ASP A 118 10.25 19.68 -1.13
N GLU A 119 10.73 20.93 -1.05
CA GLU A 119 10.75 21.86 -2.18
C GLU A 119 11.75 21.35 -3.21
N THR A 120 11.32 21.31 -4.47
CA THR A 120 12.13 20.77 -5.58
C THR A 120 12.42 21.77 -6.69
N ASP A 121 11.85 22.98 -6.63
CA ASP A 121 11.99 23.97 -7.71
C ASP A 121 13.46 24.35 -7.96
N TRP A 122 14.23 24.49 -6.88
CA TRP A 122 15.67 24.79 -6.94
C TRP A 122 16.54 23.56 -7.32
N LEU A 123 15.96 22.35 -7.30
CA LEU A 123 16.64 21.09 -7.60
C LEU A 123 16.46 20.62 -9.05
N GLN A 124 15.65 21.30 -9.87
CA GLN A 124 15.29 20.81 -11.21
C GLN A 124 16.50 20.61 -12.14
N GLN A 125 17.60 21.34 -11.92
CA GLN A 125 18.84 21.21 -12.68
C GLN A 125 19.91 20.37 -11.95
N ASP A 126 19.65 19.89 -10.74
CA ASP A 126 20.57 19.06 -9.99
C ASP A 126 20.58 17.62 -10.52
N ASP A 127 21.77 17.11 -10.84
CA ASP A 127 21.91 15.79 -11.45
C ASP A 127 21.52 14.65 -10.50
N ALA A 128 21.76 14.80 -9.19
CA ALA A 128 21.41 13.78 -8.20
C ALA A 128 19.88 13.70 -8.00
N TYR A 129 19.21 14.85 -7.96
CA TYR A 129 17.75 14.95 -7.95
C TYR A 129 17.15 14.28 -9.19
N ARG A 130 17.58 14.70 -10.39
CA ARG A 130 17.09 14.18 -11.66
C ARG A 130 17.31 12.67 -11.77
N TYR A 131 18.50 12.18 -11.44
CA TYR A 131 18.81 10.75 -11.43
C TYR A 131 17.84 9.97 -10.55
N LYS A 132 17.55 10.45 -9.34
CA LYS A 132 16.65 9.79 -8.40
C LYS A 132 15.20 9.78 -8.90
N ILE A 133 14.71 10.91 -9.43
CA ILE A 133 13.37 11.01 -10.02
C ILE A 133 13.24 10.09 -11.23
N ASP A 134 14.22 10.06 -12.13
CA ASP A 134 14.20 9.22 -13.32
C ASP A 134 14.22 7.73 -12.94
N LEU A 135 14.96 7.37 -11.89
CA LEU A 135 14.97 6.01 -11.37
C LEU A 135 13.59 5.60 -10.81
N LEU A 136 12.93 6.47 -10.04
CA LEU A 136 11.58 6.23 -9.53
C LEU A 136 10.57 6.07 -10.67
N LYS A 137 10.61 6.96 -11.67
CA LYS A 137 9.74 6.91 -12.86
C LYS A 137 9.97 5.63 -13.67
N LYS A 138 11.23 5.29 -13.95
CA LYS A 138 11.62 4.08 -14.70
C LYS A 138 11.02 2.81 -14.10
N HIS A 139 10.97 2.73 -12.78
CA HIS A 139 10.46 1.56 -12.06
C HIS A 139 9.00 1.71 -11.61
N GLN A 140 8.33 2.82 -11.95
CA GLN A 140 6.95 3.12 -11.55
C GLN A 140 6.77 3.00 -10.02
N ILE A 141 7.74 3.51 -9.26
CA ILE A 141 7.74 3.45 -7.80
C ILE A 141 7.08 4.70 -7.25
N ALA A 142 6.01 4.49 -6.47
CA ALA A 142 5.41 5.53 -5.66
C ALA A 142 6.23 5.73 -4.36
N VAL A 143 6.36 6.97 -3.90
CA VAL A 143 7.02 7.28 -2.62
C VAL A 143 6.12 8.20 -1.82
N TRP A 144 5.68 7.75 -0.65
CA TRP A 144 4.93 8.57 0.31
C TRP A 144 5.82 8.84 1.52
N ARG A 145 5.93 10.13 1.88
CA ARG A 145 6.55 10.54 3.14
C ARG A 145 5.52 10.40 4.26
N PHE A 146 5.88 9.65 5.30
CA PHE A 146 5.07 9.35 6.47
C PHE A 146 5.85 9.74 7.74
N HIS A 147 5.79 11.03 8.05
CA HIS A 147 6.63 11.69 9.05
C HIS A 147 5.79 12.17 10.23
N ASP A 148 5.00 13.23 10.05
CA ASP A 148 4.23 13.88 11.11
C ASP A 148 3.13 12.96 11.63
N TYR A 149 2.47 12.24 10.72
CA TYR A 149 1.45 11.28 11.11
C TYR A 149 2.05 10.15 11.96
N TRP A 150 3.28 9.70 11.66
CA TRP A 150 3.91 8.63 12.44
C TRP A 150 4.31 9.06 13.84
N HIS A 151 4.76 10.32 14.00
CA HIS A 151 4.96 10.94 15.32
C HIS A 151 3.64 11.13 16.10
N ALA A 152 2.53 11.36 15.40
CA ALA A 152 1.24 11.53 16.03
C ALA A 152 0.56 10.22 16.46
N HIS A 153 1.00 9.08 15.95
CA HIS A 153 0.53 7.76 16.36
C HIS A 153 0.62 7.59 17.89
N LYS A 154 -0.26 6.77 18.48
CA LYS A 154 -0.30 6.54 19.93
C LYS A 154 -0.17 5.04 20.23
N PRO A 155 0.90 4.61 20.92
CA PRO A 155 2.10 5.38 21.33
C PRO A 155 2.92 5.88 20.12
N ASP A 156 3.72 6.96 20.28
CA ASP A 156 4.55 7.52 19.20
C ASP A 156 5.39 6.42 18.57
N GLY A 157 5.26 6.27 17.25
CA GLY A 157 5.83 5.14 16.53
C GLY A 157 7.36 5.14 16.45
N ILE A 158 8.00 6.32 16.45
CA ILE A 158 9.46 6.46 16.50
C ILE A 158 9.97 6.13 17.90
N ILE A 159 9.31 6.65 18.93
CA ILE A 159 9.66 6.36 20.33
C ILE A 159 9.55 4.85 20.59
N MET A 160 8.48 4.21 20.14
CA MET A 160 8.31 2.76 20.27
C MET A 160 9.40 1.93 19.58
N GLY A 161 9.90 2.41 18.45
CA GLY A 161 11.02 1.78 17.73
C GLY A 161 12.35 1.89 18.49
N ASN A 162 12.58 3.02 19.16
CA ASN A 162 13.82 3.27 19.90
C ASN A 162 13.85 2.65 21.30
N LEU A 163 12.69 2.46 21.93
CA LEU A 163 12.58 1.97 23.31
C LEU A 163 12.52 0.45 23.43
N LYS A 164 12.36 -0.29 22.33
CA LYS A 164 12.33 -1.76 22.35
C LYS A 164 13.74 -2.33 22.12
N ASN A 165 14.47 -2.51 23.22
CA ASN A 165 15.61 -3.43 23.32
C ASN A 165 15.23 -4.62 24.22
#